data_AF-A0A2I0L8J2-F1
#
_entry.id   AF-A0A2I0L8J2-F1
#
_cell.length_a   1.000
_cell.length_b   1.000
_cell.length_c   1.000
_cell.angle_alpha   90.00
_cell.angle_beta   90.00
_cell.angle_gamma   90.00
#
_symmetry.space_group_name_H-M   'P 1'
#
loop_
_entity.id
_entity.type
_entity.pdbx_description
1 polymer ?
#
loop_
_entity_poly.entity_id
_entity_poly.type
_entity_poly.pdbx_seq_one_letter_code
_entity_poly.pdbx_strand_id
1 'polypeptide(L)'
;MEQLVSRLDVAMFNAILRESADEMPTDPVSDPITDSKVLPIPAGKSGFGAGAQLKNAIGSWSRWLGDLFGIDEDDSHVEPNGDNRNQDSDSSSKAFHLLNALSDLMMLPFEMLADRSTRREVCPAFGVPLIKRVLYNFVPDDFCPEPVPQQVLEALDAEDDPDADNESISNIPYIASPTQYTPPPAATLYSTIGSSQSLSQSESSVLRKSYTSDDELDELDSPIASIVLDNGRVSPASDPPDWMLKGKGGRKVVRYQLLREVWKDGK
;
A
#
# COMPACT_ATOMS: atom_id res chain seq x y z
N MET A 1 6.12 1.96 -9.16
CA MET A 1 5.01 1.18 -8.60
C MET A 1 5.45 0.33 -7.43
N GLU A 2 6.55 -0.41 -7.58
CA GLU A 2 7.23 -1.15 -6.52
C GLU A 2 7.41 -0.35 -5.23
N GLN A 3 7.81 0.94 -5.32
CA GLN A 3 7.90 1.83 -4.15
C GLN A 3 6.58 1.96 -3.38
N LEU A 4 5.44 1.98 -4.07
CA LEU A 4 4.12 2.04 -3.42
C LEU A 4 3.75 0.71 -2.78
N VAL A 5 4.10 -0.41 -3.43
CA VAL A 5 3.88 -1.76 -2.89
C VAL A 5 4.73 -1.98 -1.64
N SER A 6 6.00 -1.59 -1.67
CA SER A 6 6.90 -1.62 -0.50
C SER A 6 6.36 -0.76 0.66
N ARG A 7 5.83 0.43 0.38
CA ARG A 7 5.18 1.25 1.43
C ARG A 7 3.91 0.63 1.97
N LEU A 8 3.13 -0.01 1.12
CA LEU A 8 1.91 -0.71 1.54
C LEU A 8 2.26 -1.91 2.43
N ASP A 9 3.32 -2.65 2.09
CA ASP A 9 3.87 -3.75 2.89
C ASP A 9 4.23 -3.25 4.31
N VAL A 10 4.98 -2.16 4.41
CA VAL A 10 5.33 -1.54 5.71
C VAL A 10 4.09 -1.05 6.47
N ALA A 11 3.17 -0.36 5.78
CA ALA A 11 1.96 0.18 6.41
C ALA A 11 1.08 -0.92 7.01
N MET A 12 0.88 -2.02 6.29
CA MET A 12 0.12 -3.17 6.79
C MET A 12 0.87 -3.92 7.89
N PHE A 13 2.18 -4.10 7.75
CA PHE A 13 3.02 -4.73 8.77
C PHE A 13 2.93 -3.99 10.12
N ASN A 14 3.07 -2.66 10.12
CA ASN A 14 2.93 -1.85 11.32
C ASN A 14 1.52 -1.91 11.90
N ALA A 15 0.49 -1.80 11.05
CA ALA A 15 -0.90 -1.81 11.50
C ALA A 15 -1.32 -3.16 12.11
N ILE A 16 -0.83 -4.29 11.57
CA ILE A 16 -1.09 -5.63 12.12
C ILE A 16 -0.43 -5.81 13.49
N LEU A 17 0.77 -5.26 13.68
CA LEU A 17 1.57 -5.44 14.90
C LEU A 17 1.22 -4.47 16.03
N ARG A 18 0.21 -3.62 15.85
CA ARG A 18 -0.43 -2.87 16.95
C ARG A 18 -0.94 -3.83 18.04
N GLU A 19 -0.97 -3.38 19.28
CA GLU A 19 -1.46 -4.13 20.44
C GLU A 19 -2.97 -4.40 20.35
N SER A 20 -3.73 -3.52 19.68
CA SER A 20 -5.17 -3.69 19.53
C SER A 20 -5.74 -3.03 18.26
N ALA A 21 -6.96 -3.44 17.89
CA ALA A 21 -7.68 -2.89 16.74
C ALA A 21 -8.09 -1.42 16.90
N ASP A 22 -8.10 -0.89 18.12
CA ASP A 22 -8.46 0.48 18.47
C ASP A 22 -7.22 1.38 18.67
N GLU A 23 -6.02 0.80 18.61
CA GLU A 23 -4.78 1.57 18.74
C GLU A 23 -4.58 2.49 17.54
N MET A 24 -4.29 3.76 17.84
CA MET A 24 -4.07 4.79 16.83
C MET A 24 -2.75 4.56 16.08
N PRO A 25 -2.69 4.91 14.79
CA PRO A 25 -1.45 5.09 14.04
C PRO A 25 -0.32 5.74 14.84
N THR A 26 0.84 5.09 14.90
CA THR A 26 2.01 5.59 15.63
C THR A 26 2.85 6.57 14.81
N ASP A 27 2.85 6.42 13.48
CA ASP A 27 3.56 7.28 12.54
C ASP A 27 2.70 7.54 11.29
N PRO A 28 2.39 8.80 10.93
CA PRO A 28 1.55 9.09 9.76
C PRO A 28 2.17 8.67 8.43
N VAL A 29 3.49 8.43 8.38
CA VAL A 29 4.20 8.07 7.14
C VAL A 29 4.26 6.56 6.95
N SER A 30 4.63 5.83 8.00
CA SER A 30 4.92 4.39 7.96
C SER A 30 3.78 3.54 8.54
N ASP A 31 2.87 4.13 9.31
CA ASP A 31 1.72 3.46 9.92
C ASP A 31 0.38 4.18 9.62
N PRO A 32 0.06 4.55 8.36
CA PRO A 32 -1.06 5.44 8.04
C PRO A 32 -2.47 4.80 8.19
N ILE A 33 -2.57 3.49 8.36
CA ILE A 33 -3.86 2.77 8.30
C ILE A 33 -4.68 3.04 9.57
N THR A 34 -5.76 3.80 9.47
CA THR A 34 -6.60 4.14 10.65
C THR A 34 -7.70 3.10 10.91
N ASP A 35 -8.32 2.56 9.86
CA ASP A 35 -9.39 1.58 10.01
C ASP A 35 -8.81 0.17 9.98
N SER A 36 -8.81 -0.53 11.13
CA SER A 36 -8.30 -1.89 11.26
C SER A 36 -9.09 -2.93 10.47
N LYS A 37 -10.30 -2.61 9.99
CA LYS A 37 -11.12 -3.53 9.17
C LYS A 37 -10.58 -3.75 7.76
N VAL A 38 -9.67 -2.91 7.29
CA VAL A 38 -9.04 -3.07 5.97
C VAL A 38 -7.90 -4.09 6.00
N LEU A 39 -7.46 -4.50 7.18
CA LEU A 39 -6.39 -5.48 7.34
C LEU A 39 -6.88 -6.89 6.99
N PRO A 40 -6.02 -7.74 6.40
CA PRO A 40 -6.37 -9.11 6.08
C PRO A 40 -6.57 -9.97 7.33
N ILE A 41 -5.98 -9.56 8.45
CA ILE A 41 -6.08 -10.21 9.76
C ILE A 41 -6.28 -9.16 10.87
N PRO A 42 -6.88 -9.53 12.02
CA PRO A 42 -7.06 -8.60 13.12
C PRO A 42 -5.73 -8.11 13.70
N ALA A 43 -5.62 -6.80 13.96
CA ALA A 43 -4.45 -6.24 14.65
C ALA A 43 -4.33 -6.78 16.09
N GLY A 44 -3.08 -6.98 16.53
CA GLY A 44 -2.78 -7.45 17.89
C GLY A 44 -3.16 -8.90 18.18
N LYS A 45 -3.49 -9.67 17.15
CA LYS A 45 -3.78 -11.10 17.26
C LYS A 45 -2.94 -11.86 16.24
N SER A 46 -1.92 -12.55 16.74
CA SER A 46 -1.15 -13.50 15.96
C SER A 46 -1.68 -14.91 16.23
N GLY A 47 -1.38 -15.83 15.32
CA GLY A 47 -1.86 -17.21 15.38
C GLY A 47 -1.54 -17.93 14.09
N PHE A 48 -1.56 -19.25 14.09
CA PHE A 48 -1.27 -20.04 12.88
C PHE A 48 -2.27 -19.73 11.77
N GLY A 49 -3.56 -19.70 12.10
CA GLY A 49 -4.65 -19.38 11.20
C GLY A 49 -4.60 -17.93 10.71
N ALA A 50 -4.15 -16.99 11.54
CA ALA A 50 -3.89 -15.61 11.10
C ALA A 50 -2.71 -15.57 10.12
N GLY A 51 -1.62 -16.28 10.39
CA GLY A 51 -0.49 -16.43 9.48
C GLY A 51 -0.93 -17.01 8.12
N ALA A 52 -1.73 -18.07 8.13
CA ALA A 52 -2.27 -18.67 6.92
C ALA A 52 -3.21 -17.74 6.14
N GLN A 53 -4.08 -17.00 6.82
CA GLN A 53 -4.95 -15.99 6.18
C GLN A 53 -4.14 -14.86 5.55
N LEU A 54 -3.12 -14.36 6.27
CA LEU A 54 -2.22 -13.34 5.76
C LEU A 54 -1.46 -13.85 4.53
N LYS A 55 -0.94 -15.07 4.56
CA LYS A 55 -0.23 -15.71 3.43
C LYS A 55 -1.12 -15.85 2.19
N ASN A 56 -2.39 -16.23 2.37
CA ASN A 56 -3.36 -16.30 1.29
C ASN A 56 -3.70 -14.93 0.69
N ALA A 57 -3.84 -13.90 1.54
CA ALA A 57 -4.09 -12.53 1.10
C ALA A 57 -2.90 -12.01 0.26
N ILE A 58 -1.67 -12.22 0.75
CA ILE A 58 -0.44 -11.85 0.03
C ILE A 58 -0.39 -12.55 -1.32
N GLY A 59 -0.59 -13.86 -1.39
CA GLY A 59 -0.57 -14.59 -2.67
C GLY A 59 -1.59 -14.06 -3.67
N SER A 60 -2.79 -13.68 -3.20
CA SER A 60 -3.82 -13.06 -4.05
C SER A 60 -3.40 -11.69 -4.56
N TRP A 61 -2.79 -10.86 -3.72
CA TRP A 61 -2.30 -9.53 -4.11
C TRP A 61 -1.09 -9.61 -5.04
N SER A 62 -0.14 -10.50 -4.77
CA SER A 62 1.02 -10.73 -5.64
C SER A 62 0.58 -11.16 -7.03
N ARG A 63 -0.37 -12.10 -7.14
CA ARG A 63 -0.94 -12.50 -8.43
C ARG A 63 -1.61 -11.33 -9.15
N TRP A 64 -2.41 -10.53 -8.42
CA TRP A 64 -3.08 -9.37 -9.01
C TRP A 64 -2.10 -8.29 -9.48
N LEU A 65 -1.00 -8.06 -8.75
CA LEU A 65 0.07 -7.15 -9.15
C LEU A 65 0.82 -7.65 -10.40
N GLY A 66 1.07 -8.96 -10.49
CA GLY A 66 1.61 -9.59 -11.70
C GLY A 66 0.69 -9.39 -12.90
N ASP A 67 -0.60 -9.69 -12.76
CA ASP A 67 -1.59 -9.57 -13.84
C ASP A 67 -1.76 -8.12 -14.34
N LEU A 68 -1.75 -7.12 -13.44
CA LEU A 68 -2.01 -5.72 -13.79
C LEU A 68 -0.76 -4.96 -14.25
N PHE A 69 0.39 -5.29 -13.69
CA PHE A 69 1.61 -4.49 -13.83
C PHE A 69 2.83 -5.26 -14.34
N GLY A 70 2.72 -6.57 -14.56
CA GLY A 70 3.84 -7.41 -14.98
C GLY A 70 4.95 -7.47 -13.91
N ILE A 71 4.60 -7.25 -12.65
CA ILE A 71 5.51 -7.47 -11.52
C ILE A 71 5.52 -8.99 -11.29
N ASP A 72 6.28 -9.71 -12.12
CA ASP A 72 6.46 -11.15 -11.94
C ASP A 72 7.21 -11.43 -10.62
N GLU A 73 6.79 -12.47 -9.89
CA GLU A 73 7.69 -13.12 -8.93
C GLU A 73 8.84 -13.69 -9.74
N ASP A 74 10.08 -13.37 -9.34
CA ASP A 74 11.30 -13.86 -9.99
C ASP A 74 11.34 -15.39 -10.01
N ASP A 75 10.77 -15.99 -11.06
CA ASP A 75 10.97 -17.39 -11.46
C ASP A 75 12.30 -17.43 -12.22
N SER A 76 13.39 -17.07 -11.54
CA SER A 76 14.74 -17.26 -12.05
C SER A 76 15.07 -18.76 -12.01
N HIS A 77 14.57 -19.48 -13.01
CA HIS A 77 15.20 -20.70 -13.49
C HIS A 77 16.58 -20.32 -14.07
N VAL A 78 17.56 -20.11 -13.19
CA VAL A 78 18.94 -19.89 -13.58
C VAL A 78 19.51 -21.22 -14.05
N GLU A 79 19.50 -21.44 -15.36
CA GLU A 79 20.46 -22.30 -16.04
C GLU A 79 21.87 -21.85 -15.64
N PRO A 80 22.76 -22.75 -15.17
CA PRO A 80 24.04 -22.37 -14.63
C PRO A 80 25.02 -22.11 -15.77
N ASN A 81 25.16 -20.86 -16.21
CA ASN A 81 26.26 -20.50 -17.10
C ASN A 81 26.86 -19.13 -16.77
N GLY A 82 28.03 -19.19 -16.14
CA GLY A 82 29.20 -18.46 -16.61
C GLY A 82 29.34 -16.99 -16.24
N ASP A 83 29.86 -16.76 -15.04
CA ASP A 83 30.97 -15.84 -14.76
C ASP A 83 30.85 -14.41 -15.33
N ASN A 84 30.30 -13.49 -14.52
CA ASN A 84 30.85 -12.13 -14.47
C ASN A 84 30.58 -11.46 -13.11
N ARG A 85 31.65 -11.02 -12.46
CA ARG A 85 31.62 -10.28 -11.20
C ARG A 85 31.25 -8.84 -11.48
N ASN A 86 30.07 -8.42 -11.05
CA ASN A 86 29.78 -7.07 -10.56
C ASN A 86 28.51 -7.17 -9.69
N GLN A 87 28.78 -7.26 -8.40
CA GLN A 87 27.83 -7.21 -7.31
C GLN A 87 27.33 -5.78 -7.21
N ASP A 88 26.10 -5.51 -7.66
CA ASP A 88 25.22 -4.45 -7.18
C ASP A 88 23.86 -4.55 -7.91
N SER A 89 22.79 -4.68 -7.11
CA SER A 89 21.36 -4.58 -7.45
C SER A 89 20.66 -5.71 -8.22
N ASP A 90 20.76 -6.97 -7.77
CA ASP A 90 19.74 -8.01 -8.04
C ASP A 90 18.74 -8.08 -6.86
N SER A 91 18.10 -6.98 -6.53
CA SER A 91 16.96 -6.95 -5.61
C SER A 91 15.71 -6.49 -6.35
N SER A 92 15.23 -7.32 -7.29
CA SER A 92 13.80 -7.30 -7.56
C SER A 92 13.11 -7.66 -6.24
N SER A 93 12.76 -6.62 -5.49
CA SER A 93 12.30 -6.76 -4.11
C SER A 93 10.94 -7.43 -4.20
N LYS A 94 10.90 -8.73 -3.89
CA LYS A 94 9.69 -9.52 -3.89
C LYS A 94 8.58 -8.71 -3.20
N ALA A 95 7.43 -8.59 -3.86
CA ALA A 95 6.30 -7.88 -3.29
C ALA A 95 5.94 -8.49 -1.92
N PHE A 96 5.63 -7.62 -0.96
CA PHE A 96 5.18 -8.01 0.37
C PHE A 96 6.17 -8.85 1.19
N HIS A 97 7.48 -8.58 1.10
CA HIS A 97 8.50 -9.32 1.85
C HIS A 97 8.29 -9.30 3.38
N LEU A 98 7.88 -8.18 3.98
CA LEU A 98 7.66 -8.07 5.43
C LEU A 98 6.44 -8.87 5.87
N LEU A 99 5.33 -8.74 5.15
CA LEU A 99 4.12 -9.49 5.44
C LEU A 99 4.33 -10.99 5.21
N ASN A 100 5.11 -11.39 4.20
CA ASN A 100 5.48 -12.80 3.98
C ASN A 100 6.27 -13.34 5.17
N ALA A 101 7.35 -12.64 5.56
CA ALA A 101 8.16 -13.03 6.71
C ALA A 101 7.31 -13.09 7.99
N LEU A 102 6.39 -12.14 8.20
CA LEU A 102 5.49 -12.12 9.35
C LEU A 102 4.52 -13.31 9.33
N SER A 103 3.97 -13.65 8.17
CA SER A 103 3.09 -14.81 8.01
C SER A 103 3.84 -16.12 8.29
N ASP A 104 5.08 -16.24 7.83
CA ASP A 104 5.93 -17.40 8.08
C ASP A 104 6.25 -17.50 9.57
N LEU A 105 6.62 -16.40 10.23
CA LEU A 105 6.85 -16.36 11.67
C LEU A 105 5.64 -16.86 12.48
N MET A 106 4.42 -16.44 12.12
CA MET A 106 3.20 -16.88 12.79
C MET A 106 2.89 -18.37 12.60
N MET A 107 3.46 -19.00 11.57
CA MET A 107 3.26 -20.40 11.23
C MET A 107 4.43 -21.30 11.65
N LEU A 108 5.51 -20.74 12.17
CA LEU A 108 6.69 -21.49 12.59
C LEU A 108 6.39 -22.31 13.86
N PRO A 109 6.90 -23.57 13.94
CA PRO A 109 6.91 -24.31 15.19
C PRO A 109 7.70 -23.58 16.28
N PHE A 110 7.12 -23.46 17.48
CA PHE A 110 7.73 -22.70 18.58
C PHE A 110 9.12 -23.20 18.99
N GLU A 111 9.38 -24.50 18.88
CA GLU A 111 10.69 -25.11 19.17
C GLU A 111 11.82 -24.52 18.33
N MET A 112 11.52 -24.06 17.10
CA MET A 112 12.50 -23.45 16.20
C MET A 112 12.85 -22.01 16.61
N LEU A 113 12.08 -21.41 17.52
CA LEU A 113 12.33 -20.06 18.05
C LEU A 113 13.13 -20.06 19.36
N ALA A 114 13.25 -21.21 20.03
CA ALA A 114 13.98 -21.32 21.29
C ALA A 114 15.50 -21.18 21.11
N ASP A 115 16.05 -21.88 20.12
CA ASP A 115 17.48 -21.85 19.83
C ASP A 115 17.86 -20.67 18.92
N ARG A 116 18.86 -19.88 19.35
CA ARG A 116 19.31 -18.68 18.64
C ARG A 116 19.78 -18.98 17.21
N SER A 117 20.53 -20.07 17.03
CA SER A 117 21.10 -20.42 15.73
C SER A 117 20.00 -20.83 14.74
N THR A 118 19.07 -21.66 15.21
CA THR A 118 17.90 -22.09 14.42
C THR A 118 17.03 -20.90 14.05
N ARG A 119 16.75 -20.00 15.01
CA ARG A 119 15.91 -18.81 14.78
C ARG A 119 16.47 -17.90 13.69
N ARG A 120 17.80 -17.70 13.64
CA ARG A 120 18.46 -16.88 12.61
C ARG A 120 18.40 -17.51 11.22
N GLU A 121 18.31 -18.83 11.12
CA GLU A 121 18.14 -19.51 9.84
C GLU A 121 16.69 -19.43 9.33
N VAL A 122 15.71 -19.56 10.23
CA VAL A 122 14.31 -19.79 9.85
C VAL A 122 13.47 -18.50 9.78
N CYS A 123 13.86 -17.46 10.53
CA CYS A 123 13.21 -16.15 10.49
C CYS A 123 14.23 -15.00 10.60
N PRO A 124 15.17 -14.86 9.63
CA PRO A 124 16.26 -13.88 9.69
C PRO A 124 15.80 -12.42 9.75
N ALA A 125 14.60 -12.12 9.23
CA ALA A 125 14.08 -10.76 9.10
C ALA A 125 13.81 -10.06 10.44
N PHE A 126 13.60 -10.81 11.52
CA PHE A 126 13.06 -10.26 12.77
C PHE A 126 13.99 -10.46 13.96
N GLY A 127 14.15 -9.39 14.74
CA GLY A 127 14.85 -9.44 16.00
C GLY A 127 14.00 -10.03 17.12
N VAL A 128 14.68 -10.44 18.20
CA VAL A 128 14.05 -11.00 19.42
C VAL A 128 12.88 -10.14 19.94
N PRO A 129 12.96 -8.79 20.02
CA PRO A 129 11.85 -7.99 20.54
C PRO A 129 10.56 -8.13 19.73
N LEU A 130 10.69 -8.22 18.40
CA LEU A 130 9.54 -8.36 17.51
C LEU A 130 8.94 -9.77 17.62
N ILE A 131 9.79 -10.80 17.66
CA ILE A 131 9.37 -12.19 17.83
C ILE A 131 8.60 -12.35 19.14
N LYS A 132 9.11 -11.80 20.24
CA LYS A 132 8.41 -11.80 21.54
C LYS A 132 7.07 -11.11 21.44
N ARG A 133 6.97 -9.96 20.79
CA ARG A 133 5.69 -9.25 20.59
C ARG A 133 4.67 -10.12 19.85
N VAL A 134 5.10 -10.80 18.79
CA VAL A 134 4.24 -11.74 18.05
C VAL A 134 3.82 -12.91 18.95
N LEU A 135 4.72 -13.48 19.75
CA LEU A 135 4.37 -14.59 20.65
C LEU A 135 3.46 -14.19 21.81
N TYR A 136 3.63 -13.00 22.40
CA TYR A 136 2.74 -12.51 23.46
C TYR A 136 1.32 -12.23 22.97
N ASN A 137 1.16 -11.87 21.69
CA ASN A 137 -0.14 -11.65 21.06
C ASN A 137 -0.74 -12.93 20.45
N PHE A 138 -0.11 -14.08 20.68
CA PHE A 138 -0.55 -15.35 20.09
C PHE A 138 -1.88 -15.81 20.69
N VAL A 139 -2.85 -16.07 19.82
CA VAL A 139 -4.16 -16.59 20.17
C VAL A 139 -4.28 -17.99 19.59
N PRO A 140 -4.40 -19.04 20.45
CA PRO A 140 -4.61 -20.40 19.98
C PRO A 140 -5.85 -20.53 19.10
N ASP A 141 -5.75 -21.36 18.07
CA ASP A 141 -6.80 -21.60 17.09
C ASP A 141 -6.95 -23.10 16.77
N ASP A 142 -7.85 -23.43 15.83
CA ASP A 142 -8.15 -24.82 15.45
C ASP A 142 -6.94 -25.56 14.85
N PHE A 143 -5.95 -24.84 14.33
CA PHE A 143 -4.75 -25.42 13.71
C PHE A 143 -3.58 -25.51 14.70
N CYS A 144 -3.51 -24.58 15.66
CA CYS A 144 -2.53 -24.58 16.74
C CYS A 144 -3.24 -24.26 18.07
N PRO A 145 -3.83 -25.28 18.73
CA PRO A 145 -4.63 -25.10 19.94
C PRO A 145 -3.78 -24.94 21.22
N GLU A 146 -2.49 -25.25 21.13
CA GLU A 146 -1.58 -25.20 22.26
C GLU A 146 -1.07 -23.76 22.46
N PRO A 147 -1.04 -23.25 23.70
CA PRO A 147 -0.45 -21.94 23.98
C PRO A 147 1.06 -21.99 23.78
N VAL A 148 1.67 -20.82 23.60
CA VAL A 148 3.14 -20.69 23.45
C VAL A 148 3.84 -21.30 24.69
N PRO A 149 4.77 -22.26 24.50
CA PRO A 149 5.51 -22.85 25.61
C PRO A 149 6.35 -21.81 26.36
N GLN A 150 6.26 -21.82 27.69
CA GLN A 150 6.95 -20.86 28.56
C GLN A 150 8.48 -20.91 28.38
N GLN A 151 9.03 -22.09 28.08
CA GLN A 151 10.47 -22.28 27.84
C GLN A 151 10.98 -21.45 26.67
N VAL A 152 10.16 -21.26 25.62
CA VAL A 152 10.51 -20.46 24.45
C VAL A 152 10.57 -18.98 24.82
N LEU A 153 9.61 -18.50 25.62
CA LEU A 153 9.61 -17.12 26.11
C LEU A 153 10.81 -16.85 27.02
N GLU A 154 11.12 -17.77 27.94
CA GLU A 154 12.28 -17.67 28.83
C GLU A 154 13.61 -17.69 28.06
N ALA A 155 13.72 -18.52 27.01
CA ALA A 155 14.89 -18.52 26.14
C ALA A 155 15.09 -17.18 25.41
N LEU A 156 13.99 -16.57 24.96
CA LEU A 156 14.00 -15.23 24.34
C LEU A 156 14.26 -14.10 25.36
N ASP A 157 13.88 -14.28 26.63
CA ASP A 157 14.17 -13.35 27.72
C ASP A 157 15.63 -13.41 28.17
N ALA A 158 16.25 -14.59 28.16
CA ALA A 158 17.64 -14.80 28.56
C ALA A 158 18.65 -14.29 27.52
N GLU A 159 18.20 -14.05 26.29
CA GLU A 159 19.02 -13.47 25.23
C GLU A 159 19.08 -11.96 25.38
N ASP A 160 20.00 -11.49 26.23
CA ASP A 160 20.50 -10.12 26.16
C ASP A 160 21.39 -10.02 24.91
N ASP A 161 20.89 -9.38 23.85
CA ASP A 161 21.63 -9.20 22.60
C ASP A 161 22.31 -7.81 22.56
N PRO A 162 23.58 -7.67 23.01
CA PRO A 162 24.35 -6.44 22.81
C PRO A 162 24.81 -6.26 21.36
N ASP A 163 24.77 -7.34 20.56
CA ASP A 163 25.22 -7.40 19.17
C ASP A 163 24.01 -7.54 18.23
N ALA A 164 22.88 -6.90 18.55
CA ALA A 164 21.69 -6.91 17.72
C ALA A 164 22.07 -6.53 16.29
N ASP A 165 22.20 -7.55 15.44
CA ASP A 165 22.62 -7.43 14.06
C ASP A 165 21.78 -6.33 13.41
N ASN A 166 22.46 -5.28 12.91
CA ASN A 166 21.85 -4.06 12.38
C ASN A 166 20.83 -4.32 11.25
N GLU A 167 20.75 -5.55 10.77
CA GLU A 167 19.95 -5.97 9.63
C GLU A 167 18.56 -6.52 10.03
N SER A 168 18.33 -6.87 11.30
CA SER A 168 17.04 -7.44 11.74
C SER A 168 16.08 -6.41 12.34
N ILE A 169 14.79 -6.56 12.04
CA ILE A 169 13.76 -5.60 12.46
C ILE A 169 13.37 -5.88 13.92
N SER A 170 13.69 -4.94 14.80
CA SER A 170 13.42 -5.03 16.24
C SER A 170 12.41 -3.99 16.76
N ASN A 171 12.23 -2.88 16.05
CA ASN A 171 11.43 -1.74 16.51
C ASN A 171 10.14 -1.58 15.70
N ILE A 172 9.07 -1.14 16.38
CA ILE A 172 7.81 -0.72 15.78
C ILE A 172 7.56 0.75 16.18
N PRO A 173 7.13 1.62 15.26
CA PRO A 173 6.87 1.33 13.84
C PRO A 173 8.16 1.09 13.05
N TYR A 174 8.09 0.14 12.11
CA TYR A 174 9.11 -0.02 11.08
C TYR A 174 9.01 1.12 10.07
N ILE A 175 10.12 1.83 9.84
CA ILE A 175 10.12 3.07 9.07
C ILE A 175 10.10 2.76 7.57
N ALA A 176 9.11 3.30 6.87
CA ALA A 176 9.01 3.13 5.42
C ALA A 176 10.07 3.97 4.68
N SER A 177 10.66 3.41 3.63
CA SER A 177 11.59 4.16 2.78
C SER A 177 10.92 5.40 2.16
N PRO A 178 11.64 6.53 2.03
CA PRO A 178 11.12 7.72 1.36
C PRO A 178 10.72 7.43 -0.09
N THR A 179 9.55 7.89 -0.50
CA THR A 179 9.14 7.85 -1.91
C THR A 179 9.59 9.08 -2.67
N GLN A 180 10.08 8.87 -3.89
CA GLN A 180 10.34 9.95 -4.83
C GLN A 180 9.34 9.84 -5.99
N TYR A 181 8.55 10.89 -6.18
CA TYR A 181 7.68 10.97 -7.36
C TYR A 181 8.46 11.56 -8.53
N THR A 182 8.56 10.79 -9.60
CA THR A 182 9.03 11.29 -10.89
C THR A 182 7.82 11.54 -11.77
N PRO A 183 7.58 12.79 -12.22
CA PRO A 183 6.46 13.07 -13.09
C PRO A 183 6.59 12.28 -14.41
N PRO A 184 5.47 11.83 -15.01
CA PRO A 184 5.51 11.17 -16.30
C PRO A 184 6.12 12.10 -17.36
N PRO A 185 6.85 11.56 -18.36
CA PRO A 185 7.39 12.37 -19.44
C PRO A 185 6.27 13.16 -20.13
N ALA A 186 6.52 14.44 -20.41
CA ALA A 186 5.52 15.32 -21.03
C ALA A 186 4.98 14.75 -22.36
N ALA A 187 5.80 14.02 -23.11
CA ALA A 187 5.42 13.35 -24.36
C ALA A 187 4.29 12.31 -24.17
N THR A 188 4.21 11.65 -23.02
CA THR A 188 3.15 10.66 -22.71
C THR A 188 1.82 11.35 -22.38
N LEU A 189 1.85 12.60 -21.92
CA LEU A 189 0.65 13.40 -21.72
C LEU A 189 0.04 13.86 -23.06
N TYR A 190 0.87 14.13 -24.07
CA TYR A 190 0.42 14.54 -25.41
C TYR A 190 -0.26 13.43 -26.24
N SER A 191 -0.16 12.16 -25.84
CA SER A 191 -0.90 11.08 -26.50
C SER A 191 -2.27 10.81 -25.85
N THR A 192 -2.43 11.21 -24.59
CA THR A 192 -3.67 11.04 -23.80
C THR A 192 -4.56 12.28 -23.87
N ILE A 193 -3.96 13.46 -23.94
CA ILE A 193 -4.58 14.69 -24.45
C ILE A 193 -4.47 14.63 -25.96
N GLY A 194 -5.59 14.42 -26.66
CA GLY A 194 -5.62 14.26 -28.12
C GLY A 194 -4.69 15.25 -28.82
N SER A 195 -3.91 14.74 -29.77
CA SER A 195 -2.96 15.47 -30.60
C SER A 195 -3.63 16.58 -31.41
N SER A 196 -3.95 17.70 -30.78
CA SER A 196 -4.29 18.94 -31.45
C SER A 196 -2.99 19.55 -31.98
N GLN A 197 -2.81 19.42 -33.29
CA GLN A 197 -1.75 20.07 -34.05
C GLN A 197 -1.66 21.56 -33.68
N SER A 198 -0.43 22.01 -33.41
CA SER A 198 -0.02 23.39 -33.13
C SER A 198 -0.93 24.16 -32.17
N LEU A 199 -0.66 24.02 -30.87
CA LEU A 199 -0.84 25.15 -29.95
C LEU A 199 0.07 26.28 -30.45
N SER A 200 -0.47 27.18 -31.29
CA SER A 200 0.12 28.50 -31.42
C SER A 200 0.24 29.04 -30.01
N GLN A 201 1.48 29.35 -29.61
CA GLN A 201 1.80 30.05 -28.37
C GLN A 201 0.84 31.23 -28.23
N SER A 202 -0.22 31.02 -27.44
CA SER A 202 -1.08 32.09 -26.99
C SER A 202 -0.44 32.54 -25.69
N GLU A 203 0.59 33.36 -25.84
CA GLU A 203 0.99 34.27 -24.77
C GLU A 203 -0.28 34.96 -24.24
N SER A 204 -0.36 35.06 -22.92
CA SER A 204 -1.37 35.82 -22.18
C SER A 204 -2.69 35.10 -21.87
N SER A 205 -2.67 34.29 -20.81
CA SER A 205 -3.38 34.73 -19.59
C SER A 205 -2.75 34.09 -18.36
N VAL A 206 -1.70 34.73 -17.85
CA VAL A 206 -1.36 34.59 -16.43
C VAL A 206 -2.49 35.26 -15.67
N LEU A 207 -3.61 34.54 -15.48
CA LEU A 207 -4.66 34.94 -14.56
C LEU A 207 -4.03 34.93 -13.18
N ARG A 208 -3.69 36.13 -12.73
CA ARG A 208 -3.19 36.45 -11.40
C ARG A 208 -4.31 36.10 -10.41
N LYS A 209 -4.40 34.81 -10.07
CA LYS A 209 -5.28 34.24 -9.04
C LYS A 209 -4.98 34.97 -7.73
N SER A 210 -5.80 35.96 -7.45
CA SER A 210 -5.79 36.72 -6.21
C SER A 210 -6.79 36.01 -5.30
N TYR A 211 -6.35 35.63 -4.10
CA TYR A 211 -7.08 34.83 -3.10
C TYR A 211 -8.33 35.53 -2.50
N THR A 212 -9.03 36.36 -3.27
CA THR A 212 -10.18 37.14 -2.81
C THR A 212 -11.19 37.35 -3.94
N SER A 213 -11.81 36.30 -4.46
CA SER A 213 -13.11 36.43 -5.12
C SER A 213 -13.87 35.12 -5.07
N ASP A 214 -15.07 35.17 -4.51
CA ASP A 214 -16.03 34.07 -4.31
C ASP A 214 -16.89 33.84 -5.59
N ASP A 215 -16.62 34.59 -6.66
CA ASP A 215 -17.44 34.62 -7.88
C ASP A 215 -17.27 33.39 -8.80
N GLU A 216 -16.35 32.46 -8.49
CA GLU A 216 -16.07 31.28 -9.35
C GLU A 216 -16.83 30.00 -8.96
N LEU A 217 -17.67 30.03 -7.90
CA LEU A 217 -18.40 28.83 -7.45
C LEU A 217 -19.63 28.48 -8.30
N ASP A 218 -20.20 29.44 -9.02
CA ASP A 218 -21.36 29.21 -9.89
C ASP A 218 -20.98 28.50 -11.21
N GLU A 219 -19.69 28.46 -11.58
CA GLU A 219 -19.21 27.73 -12.76
C GLU A 219 -19.16 26.20 -12.55
N LEU A 220 -19.17 25.74 -11.29
CA LEU A 220 -19.14 24.32 -10.93
C LEU A 220 -20.48 23.59 -11.10
N ASP A 221 -21.56 24.32 -11.39
CA ASP A 221 -22.88 23.73 -11.72
C ASP A 221 -22.91 23.13 -13.14
N SER A 222 -21.86 23.33 -13.94
CA SER A 222 -21.70 22.73 -15.28
C SER A 222 -20.31 22.09 -15.47
N PRO A 223 -19.92 21.13 -14.61
CA PRO A 223 -18.54 20.66 -14.54
C PRO A 223 -18.09 19.87 -15.77
N ILE A 224 -19.02 19.49 -16.67
CA ILE A 224 -18.73 18.79 -17.92
C ILE A 224 -19.14 19.61 -19.16
N ALA A 225 -20.07 20.57 -19.03
CA ALA A 225 -20.50 21.34 -20.21
C ALA A 225 -19.38 22.27 -20.69
N SER A 226 -18.59 22.88 -19.80
CA SER A 226 -17.46 23.73 -20.19
C SER A 226 -16.29 22.94 -20.80
N ILE A 227 -16.21 21.64 -20.54
CA ILE A 227 -15.16 20.75 -21.08
C ILE A 227 -15.57 20.16 -22.44
N VAL A 228 -16.88 19.98 -22.67
CA VAL A 228 -17.41 19.32 -23.88
C VAL A 228 -17.92 20.31 -24.94
N LEU A 229 -18.30 21.54 -24.57
CA LEU A 229 -18.90 22.48 -25.53
C LEU A 229 -17.90 23.06 -26.55
N ASP A 230 -16.59 22.99 -26.29
CA ASP A 230 -15.58 23.38 -27.29
C ASP A 230 -15.42 22.33 -28.41
N ASN A 231 -16.03 21.14 -28.25
CA ASN A 231 -16.08 20.09 -29.28
C ASN A 231 -17.27 20.23 -30.25
N GLY A 232 -17.95 21.37 -30.23
CA GLY A 232 -19.24 21.59 -30.89
C GLY A 232 -19.19 22.17 -32.31
N ARG A 233 -18.41 21.59 -33.24
CA ARG A 233 -18.71 21.68 -34.68
C ARG A 233 -18.56 20.32 -35.35
N VAL A 234 -19.54 19.45 -35.10
CA VAL A 234 -19.68 18.17 -35.80
C VAL A 234 -20.34 18.41 -37.16
N SER A 235 -19.65 18.01 -38.24
CA SER A 235 -20.27 17.53 -39.47
C SER A 235 -20.29 15.99 -39.46
N PRO A 236 -21.26 15.33 -40.12
CA PRO A 236 -21.79 14.05 -39.67
C PRO A 236 -21.09 12.87 -40.36
N ALA A 237 -20.48 11.97 -39.59
CA ALA A 237 -20.38 10.53 -39.87
C ALA A 237 -19.40 9.86 -38.89
N SER A 238 -19.91 9.30 -37.80
CA SER A 238 -19.39 8.09 -37.17
C SER A 238 -20.20 7.78 -35.90
N ASP A 239 -20.63 6.52 -35.79
CA ASP A 239 -21.31 6.01 -34.60
C ASP A 239 -20.35 5.97 -33.39
N PRO A 240 -20.78 6.35 -32.18
CA PRO A 240 -19.94 6.38 -30.99
C PRO A 240 -19.67 4.96 -30.42
N PRO A 241 -18.51 4.71 -29.79
CA PRO A 241 -18.17 3.41 -29.24
C PRO A 241 -18.92 3.11 -27.93
N ASP A 242 -19.28 1.83 -27.80
CA ASP A 242 -20.19 1.18 -26.83
C ASP A 242 -19.70 1.11 -25.37
N TRP A 243 -18.80 2.01 -24.93
CA TRP A 243 -18.45 2.14 -23.51
C TRP A 243 -19.31 3.20 -22.79
N MET A 244 -20.12 3.96 -23.54
CA MET A 244 -21.16 4.83 -23.01
C MET A 244 -22.43 4.04 -22.67
N LEU A 245 -22.30 3.10 -21.73
CA LEU A 245 -23.45 2.59 -20.99
C LEU A 245 -24.03 3.72 -20.15
N LYS A 246 -24.93 4.49 -20.77
CA LYS A 246 -26.21 4.98 -20.24
C LYS A 246 -26.26 5.18 -18.72
N GLY A 247 -25.31 5.92 -18.17
CA GLY A 247 -25.35 6.42 -16.81
C GLY A 247 -26.22 7.66 -16.81
N LYS A 248 -27.52 7.51 -16.54
CA LYS A 248 -28.35 8.59 -16.00
C LYS A 248 -27.77 8.97 -14.62
N GLY A 249 -26.66 9.68 -14.62
CA GLY A 249 -25.90 10.09 -13.45
C GLY A 249 -26.36 11.43 -12.89
N GLY A 250 -27.63 11.77 -13.05
CA GLY A 250 -28.28 12.87 -12.33
C GLY A 250 -28.48 12.50 -10.86
N ARG A 251 -27.41 12.10 -10.16
CA ARG A 251 -27.43 12.04 -8.71
C ARG A 251 -27.15 13.46 -8.23
N LYS A 252 -28.21 14.26 -8.20
CA LYS A 252 -28.22 15.60 -7.59
C LYS A 252 -27.38 15.53 -6.33
N VAL A 253 -26.33 16.35 -6.25
CA VAL A 253 -25.45 16.44 -5.08
C VAL A 253 -26.23 17.19 -4.00
N VAL A 254 -27.21 16.51 -3.39
CA VAL A 254 -28.14 17.07 -2.40
C VAL A 254 -27.38 17.73 -1.26
N ARG A 255 -26.23 17.15 -0.87
CA ARG A 255 -25.34 17.70 0.15
C ARG A 255 -24.79 19.08 -0.23
N TYR A 256 -24.37 19.27 -1.48
CA TYR A 256 -23.88 20.56 -1.97
C TYR A 256 -24.99 21.60 -2.02
N GLN A 257 -26.19 21.21 -2.48
CA GLN A 257 -27.35 22.09 -2.51
C GLN A 257 -27.72 22.59 -1.10
N LEU A 258 -27.80 21.67 -0.12
CA LEU A 258 -28.10 21.99 1.28
C LEU A 258 -27.02 22.88 1.93
N LEU A 259 -25.74 22.62 1.64
CA LEU A 259 -24.64 23.47 2.11
C LEU A 259 -24.74 24.89 1.52
N ARG A 260 -25.16 25.01 0.25
CA ARG A 260 -25.34 26.32 -0.39
C ARG A 260 -26.51 27.11 0.20
N GLU A 261 -27.62 26.45 0.53
CA GLU A 261 -28.78 27.08 1.19
C GLU A 261 -28.41 27.65 2.56
N VAL A 262 -27.73 26.85 3.39
CA VAL A 262 -27.25 27.29 4.71
C VAL A 262 -26.30 28.48 4.61
N TRP A 263 -25.44 28.51 3.59
CA TRP A 263 -24.49 29.62 3.42
C TRP A 263 -25.13 30.91 2.89
N LYS A 264 -26.20 30.81 2.08
CA LYS A 264 -26.92 31.99 1.55
C LYS A 264 -27.86 32.62 2.59
N ASP A 265 -28.40 31.83 3.52
CA ASP A 265 -29.30 32.30 4.58
C ASP A 265 -28.58 32.99 5.75
N GLY A 266 -27.25 33.04 5.73
CA GLY A 266 -26.41 33.72 6.74
C GLY A 266 -26.21 35.23 6.51
N LYS A 267 -27.05 35.88 5.69
CA LYS A 267 -26.92 37.30 5.32
C LYS A 267 -28.09 38.14 5.82
#